data_AF-A0A660TZW0-F1
#
_entry.id   AF-A0A660TZW0-F1
#
_cell.length_a   1.000
_cell.length_b   1.000
_cell.length_c   1.000
_cell.angle_alpha   90.00
_cell.angle_beta   90.00
_cell.angle_gamma   90.00
#
_symmetry.space_group_name_H-M   'P 1'
#
loop_
_entity.id
_entity.type
_entity.pdbx_description
1 polymer ?
#
loop_
_entity_poly.entity_id
_entity_poly.type
_entity_poly.pdbx_seq_one_letter_code
_entity_poly.pdbx_strand_id
1 'polypeptide(L)'
;MAEMPREGFLKVTAPARTEVESSRRAALIRKANQLFNEGNIATAEKIFLTLGYSDGIIRAGDYHYKKAEFWEAYRLYSLAPSQSRMDFLIERMASVVREWMKDE
;
A
#
# COMPACT_ATOMS: atom_id res chain seq x y z
N MET A 1 -25.90 -7.05 -25.54
CA MET A 1 -24.63 -7.12 -24.80
C MET A 1 -23.63 -6.29 -25.58
N ALA A 2 -22.90 -5.37 -24.93
CA ALA A 2 -21.94 -4.53 -25.64
C ALA A 2 -20.77 -5.39 -26.14
N GLU A 3 -20.42 -5.23 -27.42
CA GLU A 3 -19.33 -5.96 -28.07
C GLU A 3 -17.99 -5.38 -27.64
N MET A 4 -17.06 -6.21 -27.14
CA MET A 4 -15.75 -5.73 -26.69
C MET A 4 -14.87 -5.35 -27.90
N PRO A 5 -14.17 -4.21 -27.87
CA PRO A 5 -13.28 -3.80 -28.96
C PRO A 5 -12.15 -4.81 -29.18
N ARG A 6 -11.89 -5.16 -30.44
CA ARG A 6 -10.81 -6.10 -30.83
C ARG A 6 -9.41 -5.63 -30.44
N GLU A 7 -9.22 -4.33 -30.32
CA GLU A 7 -7.95 -3.69 -29.97
C GLU A 7 -7.71 -3.66 -28.43
N GLY A 8 -8.65 -4.19 -27.65
CA GLY A 8 -8.64 -4.12 -26.20
C GLY A 8 -9.00 -2.73 -25.67
N PHE A 9 -8.98 -2.57 -24.36
CA PHE A 9 -9.15 -1.27 -23.72
C PHE A 9 -7.79 -0.58 -23.63
N LEU A 10 -7.71 0.67 -24.09
CA LEU A 10 -6.57 1.53 -23.79
C LEU A 10 -6.55 1.75 -22.27
N LYS A 11 -5.51 1.24 -21.59
CA LYS A 11 -5.19 1.69 -20.24
C LYS A 11 -4.72 3.13 -20.38
N VAL A 12 -5.65 4.08 -20.26
CA VAL A 12 -5.33 5.49 -20.05
C VAL A 12 -4.56 5.50 -18.73
N THR A 13 -3.23 5.52 -18.86
CA THR A 13 -2.33 5.40 -17.73
C THR A 13 -2.68 6.47 -16.71
N ALA A 14 -2.61 6.12 -15.42
CA ALA A 14 -2.67 7.12 -14.38
C ALA A 14 -1.69 8.25 -14.73
N PRO A 15 -2.08 9.54 -14.61
CA PRO A 15 -1.21 10.64 -14.97
C PRO A 15 0.15 10.46 -14.29
N ALA A 16 1.23 10.77 -15.00
CA ALA A 16 2.57 10.79 -14.41
C ALA A 16 2.50 11.54 -13.08
N ARG A 17 3.05 10.95 -12.01
CA ARG A 17 3.05 11.59 -10.69
C ARG A 17 3.61 12.99 -10.86
N THR A 18 2.83 14.01 -10.51
CA THR A 18 3.30 15.39 -10.51
C THR A 18 4.55 15.46 -9.65
N GLU A 19 5.68 15.82 -10.26
CA GLU A 19 6.92 16.01 -9.51
C GLU A 19 6.72 17.16 -8.54
N VAL A 20 6.91 16.86 -7.25
CA VAL A 20 6.85 17.85 -6.18
C VAL A 20 8.27 18.28 -5.91
N GLU A 21 8.52 19.59 -5.94
CA GLU A 21 9.79 20.20 -5.55
C GLU A 21 10.36 19.58 -4.27
N SER A 22 11.66 19.30 -4.26
CA SER A 22 12.32 18.52 -3.20
C SER A 22 12.07 19.10 -1.79
N SER A 23 12.10 20.42 -1.65
CA SER A 23 11.83 21.15 -0.41
C SER A 23 10.39 20.97 0.07
N ARG A 24 9.42 21.04 -0.87
CA ARG A 24 8.00 20.84 -0.61
C ARG A 24 7.71 19.38 -0.24
N ARG A 25 8.33 18.44 -0.95
CA ARG A 25 8.26 17.00 -0.63
C ARG A 25 8.74 16.73 0.80
N ALA A 26 9.89 17.28 1.19
CA ALA A 26 10.43 17.12 2.53
C ALA A 26 9.52 17.72 3.62
N ALA A 27 8.94 18.90 3.37
CA ALA A 27 7.99 19.51 4.30
C ALA A 27 6.72 18.67 4.49
N LEU A 28 6.18 18.11 3.41
CA LEU A 28 5.01 17.24 3.46
C LEU A 28 5.31 15.92 4.18
N ILE A 29 6.48 15.31 3.97
CA ILE A 29 6.90 14.11 4.70
C ILE A 29 7.01 14.38 6.20
N ARG A 30 7.61 15.51 6.60
CA ARG A 30 7.66 15.90 8.02
C ARG A 30 6.26 16.06 8.62
N LYS A 31 5.34 16.70 7.89
CA LYS A 31 3.96 16.83 8.35
C LYS A 31 3.24 15.49 8.45
N ALA A 32 3.44 14.59 7.49
CA ALA A 32 2.88 13.25 7.53
C ALA A 32 3.42 12.44 8.72
N ASN A 33 4.73 12.54 9.01
CA ASN A 33 5.34 11.92 10.18
C ASN A 33 4.74 12.46 11.49
N GLN A 34 4.52 13.78 11.58
CA GLN A 34 3.85 14.39 12.72
C GLN A 34 2.41 13.83 12.88
N LEU A 35 1.61 13.85 11.81
CA LEU A 35 0.24 13.32 11.82
C LEU A 35 0.19 11.84 12.22
N PHE A 36 1.16 11.05 11.75
CA PHE A 36 1.29 9.65 12.12
C PHE A 36 1.53 9.47 13.62
N ASN A 37 2.45 10.25 14.19
CA ASN A 37 2.77 10.23 15.62
C ASN A 37 1.59 10.74 16.48
N GLU A 38 0.78 11.65 15.95
CA GLU A 38 -0.45 12.15 16.58
C GLU A 38 -1.62 11.15 16.48
N GLY A 39 -1.44 10.00 15.81
CA GLY A 39 -2.48 8.98 15.63
C GLY A 39 -3.44 9.26 14.46
N ASN A 40 -3.22 10.34 13.70
CA ASN A 40 -3.97 10.63 12.48
C ASN A 40 -3.41 9.82 11.29
N ILE A 41 -3.50 8.49 11.42
CA ILE A 41 -2.87 7.54 10.50
C ILE A 41 -3.44 7.67 9.09
N ALA A 42 -4.77 7.78 8.96
CA ALA A 42 -5.43 7.87 7.65
C ALA A 42 -4.95 9.08 6.82
N THR A 43 -4.69 10.22 7.47
CA THR A 43 -4.19 11.41 6.75
C THR A 43 -2.70 11.27 6.43
N ALA A 44 -1.89 10.73 7.36
CA ALA A 44 -0.48 10.47 7.12
C ALA A 44 -0.26 9.49 5.96
N GLU A 45 -1.01 8.39 5.93
CA GLU A 45 -0.95 7.38 4.86
C GLU A 45 -1.23 7.98 3.48
N LYS A 46 -2.29 8.79 3.36
CA LYS A 46 -2.61 9.48 2.09
C LYS A 46 -1.41 10.28 1.60
N ILE A 47 -0.76 11.03 2.48
CA ILE A 47 0.43 11.83 2.11
C ILE A 47 1.60 10.91 1.70
N PHE A 48 1.85 9.83 2.44
CA PHE A 48 2.90 8.86 2.08
C PHE A 48 2.67 8.23 0.71
N LEU A 49 1.43 7.82 0.42
CA LEU A 49 1.03 7.23 -0.87
C LEU A 49 1.15 8.24 -2.02
N THR A 50 0.68 9.47 -1.82
CA THR A 50 0.79 10.55 -2.82
C THR A 50 2.25 10.83 -3.17
N LEU A 51 3.15 10.86 -2.18
CA LEU A 51 4.57 11.16 -2.38
C LEU A 51 5.45 9.94 -2.72
N GLY A 52 4.87 8.73 -2.71
CA GLY A 52 5.62 7.49 -2.85
C GLY A 52 6.73 7.34 -1.80
N TYR A 53 6.47 7.73 -0.55
CA TYR A 53 7.47 7.66 0.51
C TYR A 53 7.47 6.27 1.16
N SER A 54 8.30 5.37 0.63
CA SER A 54 8.28 3.94 0.98
C SER A 54 8.35 3.66 2.48
N ASP A 55 9.21 4.34 3.24
CA ASP A 55 9.31 4.16 4.70
C ASP A 55 7.98 4.47 5.42
N GLY A 56 7.33 5.58 5.05
CA GLY A 56 6.02 5.94 5.60
C GLY A 56 4.92 4.94 5.21
N ILE A 57 4.95 4.44 3.98
CA ILE A 57 3.99 3.42 3.52
C ILE A 57 4.20 2.10 4.26
N ILE A 58 5.45 1.68 4.50
CA ILE A 58 5.77 0.49 5.31
C ILE A 58 5.27 0.65 6.75
N ARG A 59 5.49 1.82 7.38
CA ARG A 59 4.99 2.08 8.74
C ARG A 59 3.47 2.07 8.82
N ALA A 60 2.77 2.58 7.80
CA ALA A 60 1.32 2.45 7.70
C ALA A 60 0.90 0.97 7.55
N GLY A 61 1.63 0.19 6.73
CA GLY A 61 1.43 -1.25 6.62
C GLY A 61 1.60 -1.99 7.96
N ASP A 62 2.62 -1.64 8.73
CA ASP A 62 2.85 -2.16 10.09
C ASP A 62 1.70 -1.83 11.04
N TYR A 63 1.13 -0.62 10.93
CA TYR A 63 -0.03 -0.22 11.72
C TYR A 63 -1.25 -1.08 11.40
N HIS A 64 -1.59 -1.26 10.12
CA HIS A 64 -2.70 -2.11 9.71
C HIS A 64 -2.48 -3.58 10.09
N TYR A 65 -1.26 -4.09 9.97
CA TYR A 65 -0.90 -5.44 10.40
C TYR A 65 -1.19 -5.64 11.90
N LYS A 66 -0.77 -4.70 12.75
CA LYS A 66 -1.02 -4.75 14.20
C LYS A 66 -2.52 -4.72 14.55
N LYS A 67 -3.36 -4.19 13.67
CA LYS A 67 -4.83 -4.17 13.79
C LYS A 67 -5.51 -5.40 13.19
N ALA A 68 -4.75 -6.39 12.74
CA ALA A 68 -5.24 -7.56 11.99
C ALA A 68 -5.94 -7.21 10.66
N GLU A 69 -5.66 -6.03 10.10
CA GLU A 69 -6.14 -5.60 8.79
C GLU A 69 -5.16 -6.10 7.71
N PHE A 70 -5.00 -7.42 7.60
CA PHE A 70 -3.90 -8.06 6.85
C PHE A 70 -3.92 -7.76 5.35
N TRP A 71 -5.11 -7.63 4.75
CA TRP A 71 -5.23 -7.25 3.34
C TRP A 71 -4.71 -5.84 3.08
N GLU A 72 -4.99 -4.92 4.00
CA GLU A 72 -4.54 -3.54 3.89
C GLU A 72 -3.04 -3.42 4.13
N ALA A 73 -2.51 -4.17 5.10
CA ALA A 73 -1.08 -4.29 5.30
C ALA A 73 -0.37 -4.81 4.04
N TYR A 74 -0.90 -5.86 3.40
CA TYR A 74 -0.38 -6.41 2.16
C TYR A 74 -0.37 -5.38 1.02
N ARG A 75 -1.49 -4.68 0.82
CA ARG A 75 -1.62 -3.60 -0.18
C ARG A 75 -0.51 -2.56 0.01
N LEU A 76 -0.28 -2.12 1.24
CA LEU A 76 0.73 -1.11 1.54
C LEU A 76 2.16 -1.62 1.32
N TYR A 77 2.47 -2.87 1.70
CA TYR A 77 3.77 -3.46 1.43
C TYR A 77 4.05 -3.62 -0.07
N SER A 78 3.03 -3.94 -0.87
CA SER A 78 3.11 -3.99 -2.33
C SER A 78 3.39 -2.61 -2.95
N LEU A 79 2.76 -1.56 -2.41
CA LEU A 79 2.99 -0.19 -2.86
C LEU A 79 4.33 0.41 -2.41
N ALA A 80 4.95 -0.15 -1.36
CA ALA A 80 6.26 0.25 -0.83
C ALA A 80 7.43 -0.67 -1.26
N PRO A 81 7.29 -1.37 -2.38
CA PRO A 81 7.99 -2.61 -2.76
C PRO A 81 8.73 -3.38 -1.65
N SER A 82 8.05 -3.70 -0.54
CA SER A 82 8.67 -4.41 0.59
C SER A 82 8.50 -5.93 0.47
N GLN A 83 9.38 -6.57 -0.31
CA GLN A 83 9.27 -8.00 -0.66
C GLN A 83 9.20 -8.92 0.56
N SER A 84 10.09 -8.74 1.54
CA SER A 84 10.13 -9.58 2.74
C SER A 84 8.82 -9.57 3.53
N ARG A 85 8.17 -8.42 3.62
CA ARG A 85 6.89 -8.26 4.34
C ARG A 85 5.72 -8.83 3.55
N MET A 86 5.76 -8.72 2.23
CA MET A 86 4.78 -9.37 1.34
C MET A 86 4.89 -10.89 1.45
N ASP A 87 6.10 -11.45 1.32
CA ASP A 87 6.34 -12.89 1.38
C ASP A 87 5.90 -13.47 2.73
N PHE A 88 6.18 -12.76 3.82
CA PHE A 88 5.71 -13.13 5.15
C PHE A 88 4.18 -13.22 5.20
N LEU A 89 3.45 -12.22 4.69
CA LEU A 89 1.98 -12.26 4.68
C LEU A 89 1.43 -13.33 3.75
N ILE A 90 2.01 -13.50 2.57
CA ILE A 90 1.62 -14.53 1.60
C ILE A 90 1.76 -15.91 2.23
N GLU A 91 2.90 -16.20 2.88
CA GLU A 91 3.14 -17.49 3.50
C GLU A 91 2.15 -17.77 4.63
N ARG A 92 1.83 -16.76 5.46
CA ARG A 92 0.82 -16.89 6.51
C ARG A 92 -0.59 -17.13 5.96
N MET A 93 -0.96 -16.43 4.88
CA MET A 93 -2.26 -16.64 4.24
C MET A 93 -2.34 -18.03 3.62
N ALA A 94 -1.28 -18.46 2.93
CA ALA A 94 -1.17 -19.79 2.34
C ALA A 94 -1.22 -20.89 3.40
N SER A 95 -0.64 -20.69 4.59
CA SER A 95 -0.69 -21.68 5.66
C SER A 95 -2.12 -21.90 6.19
N VAL A 96 -2.94 -20.84 6.27
CA VAL A 96 -4.35 -20.96 6.64
C VAL A 96 -5.12 -21.77 5.59
N VAL A 97 -4.93 -21.46 4.31
CA VAL A 97 -5.58 -22.20 3.22
C VAL A 97 -5.17 -23.68 3.23
N ARG A 98 -3.87 -23.97 3.39
CA ARG A 98 -3.36 -25.35 3.48
C ARG A 98 -3.96 -26.12 4.66
N GLU A 99 -4.26 -25.45 5.76
CA GLU A 99 -4.89 -26.11 6.91
C GLU A 99 -6.35 -26.46 6.60
N TRP A 100 -7.12 -25.53 6.03
CA TRP A 100 -8.50 -25.80 5.62
C TRP A 100 -8.61 -26.94 4.59
N MET A 101 -7.61 -27.11 3.74
CA MET A 101 -7.56 -28.21 2.76
C MET A 101 -7.26 -29.59 3.37
N LYS A 102 -6.77 -29.69 4.61
CA LYS A 102 -6.52 -30.99 5.27
C LYS A 102 -7.76 -31.57 5.94
N ASP A 103 -8.76 -30.72 6.18
CA ASP A 103 -10.02 -31.09 6.81
C ASP A 103 -11.07 -31.58 5.78
N GLU A 104 -10.71 -31.67 4.50
CA GLU A 104 -11.44 -32.35 3.41
C GLU A 104 -10.83 -33.72 3.09
#